data_AF-A0A377LPJ7-F1
#
_entry.id   AF-A0A377LPJ7-F1
#
_cell.length_a   1.000
_cell.length_b   1.000
_cell.length_c   1.000
_cell.angle_alpha   90.00
_cell.angle_beta   90.00
_cell.angle_gamma   90.00
#
_symmetry.space_group_name_H-M   'P 1'
#
loop_
_entity.id
_entity.type
_entity.pdbx_description
1 polymer ?
#
loop_
_entity_poly.entity_id
_entity_poly.type
_entity_poly.pdbx_seq_one_letter_code
_entity_poly.pdbx_strand_id
1 'polypeptide(L)'
;MTLNPPRRGKRKPEYLQWLSALAQASNDKAALEVHLERGAVNLTDFAWARQLSNEGLLPLTQQPGFIQAGNNLLNAPVAACWQRKVLNTLATYHEQHQDEPGPGASACVVWRCQWKTMRWCCC
;
A
#
# COMPACT_ATOMS: atom_id res chain seq x y z
N MET A 1 -6.52 -16.89 5.73
CA MET A 1 -5.06 -17.01 6.00
C MET A 1 -4.32 -15.86 5.31
N THR A 2 -3.22 -15.34 5.88
CA THR A 2 -2.40 -14.27 5.27
C THR A 2 -1.28 -14.86 4.39
N LEU A 3 -1.26 -14.54 3.11
CA LEU A 3 -0.44 -15.23 2.10
C LEU A 3 1.03 -14.81 2.00
N ASN A 4 1.43 -13.73 2.66
CA ASN A 4 2.82 -13.29 2.66
C ASN A 4 3.21 -12.65 4.00
N PRO A 5 3.42 -13.47 5.06
CA PRO A 5 3.98 -12.95 6.29
C PRO A 5 5.42 -12.44 6.03
N PRO A 6 5.78 -11.22 6.49
CA PRO A 6 7.14 -10.71 6.34
C PRO A 6 8.16 -11.62 7.04
N ARG A 7 9.38 -11.73 6.48
CA ARG A 7 10.44 -12.60 7.02
C ARG A 7 10.62 -12.36 8.53
N ARG A 8 10.56 -13.45 9.29
CA ARG A 8 10.42 -13.63 10.76
C ARG A 8 11.36 -12.82 11.68
N GLY A 9 12.31 -12.04 11.14
CA GLY A 9 13.44 -11.47 11.89
C GLY A 9 13.12 -10.47 12.99
N LYS A 10 12.08 -9.63 12.85
CA LYS A 10 11.57 -8.75 13.93
C LYS A 10 10.10 -8.44 13.65
N ARG A 11 9.18 -9.16 14.29
CA ARG A 11 7.75 -8.82 14.24
C ARG A 11 7.56 -7.52 15.02
N LYS A 12 7.49 -6.40 14.31
CA LYS A 12 7.17 -5.09 14.89
C LYS A 12 5.81 -5.16 15.60
N PRO A 13 5.59 -4.41 16.69
CA PRO A 13 4.31 -4.38 17.40
C PRO A 13 3.15 -3.99 16.46
N GLU A 14 3.37 -3.10 15.48
CA GLU A 14 2.37 -2.74 14.47
C GLU A 14 1.85 -3.96 13.68
N TYR A 15 2.72 -4.94 13.40
CA TYR A 15 2.32 -6.12 12.65
C TYR A 15 1.38 -7.02 13.46
N LEU A 16 1.56 -7.06 14.79
CA LEU A 16 0.66 -7.80 15.68
C LEU A 16 -0.68 -7.09 15.83
N GLN A 17 -0.68 -5.76 15.96
CA GLN A 17 -1.90 -4.96 15.97
C GLN A 17 -2.70 -5.13 14.68
N TRP A 18 -2.01 -5.11 13.54
CA TRP A 18 -2.62 -5.38 12.24
C TRP A 18 -3.19 -6.81 12.13
N LEU A 19 -2.47 -7.82 12.66
CA LEU A 19 -3.00 -9.19 12.73
C LEU A 19 -4.24 -9.28 13.64
N SER A 20 -4.28 -8.57 14.76
CA SER A 20 -5.46 -8.52 15.61
C SER A 20 -6.65 -7.84 14.94
N ALA A 21 -6.42 -6.75 14.21
CA ALA A 21 -7.46 -6.07 13.44
C ALA A 21 -8.03 -6.98 12.34
N LEU A 22 -7.17 -7.75 11.65
CA LEU A 22 -7.61 -8.76 10.70
C LEU A 22 -8.39 -9.91 11.34
N ALA A 23 -8.00 -10.35 12.54
CA ALA A 23 -8.71 -11.41 13.26
C ALA A 23 -10.09 -10.95 13.75
N GLN A 24 -10.26 -9.66 14.06
CA GLN A 24 -11.54 -9.05 14.44
C GLN A 24 -12.44 -8.76 13.23
N ALA A 25 -11.89 -8.66 12.02
CA ALA A 25 -12.64 -8.42 10.81
C ALA A 25 -13.36 -9.69 10.32
N SER A 26 -14.61 -9.86 10.77
CA SER A 26 -15.47 -10.96 10.28
C SER A 26 -15.92 -10.74 8.83
N ASN A 27 -16.16 -9.49 8.45
CA ASN A 27 -16.68 -9.11 7.12
C ASN A 27 -15.53 -8.90 6.11
N ASP A 28 -15.74 -9.31 4.86
CA ASP A 28 -14.75 -9.15 3.79
C ASP A 28 -14.38 -7.69 3.54
N LYS A 29 -15.34 -6.78 3.69
CA LYS A 29 -15.11 -5.34 3.62
C LYS A 29 -14.15 -4.85 4.69
N ALA A 30 -14.37 -5.22 5.95
CA ALA A 30 -13.52 -4.81 7.05
C ALA A 30 -12.10 -5.38 6.89
N ALA A 31 -11.99 -6.62 6.40
CA ALA A 31 -10.70 -7.20 6.07
C ALA A 31 -9.99 -6.42 4.97
N LEU A 32 -10.71 -6.05 3.90
CA LEU A 32 -10.17 -5.26 2.80
C LEU A 32 -9.66 -3.88 3.26
N GLU A 33 -10.41 -3.18 4.12
CA GLU A 33 -10.01 -1.89 4.69
C GLU A 33 -8.70 -2.00 5.49
N VAL A 34 -8.59 -3.01 6.38
CA VAL A 34 -7.36 -3.27 7.15
C VAL A 34 -6.18 -3.64 6.25
N HIS A 35 -6.43 -4.27 5.10
CA HIS A 35 -5.41 -4.52 4.09
C HIS A 35 -4.98 -3.23 3.36
N LEU A 36 -5.94 -2.34 3.06
CA LEU A 36 -5.72 -1.07 2.36
C LEU A 36 -4.99 -0.02 3.21
N GLU A 37 -5.16 -0.03 4.54
CA GLU A 37 -4.40 0.81 5.46
C GLU A 37 -2.89 0.58 5.35
N ARG A 38 -2.49 -0.65 5.05
CA ARG A 38 -1.08 -1.04 4.91
C ARG A 38 -0.52 -0.71 3.53
N GLY A 39 -1.37 -0.64 2.51
CA GLY A 39 -0.99 -0.26 1.15
C GLY A 39 -1.89 -0.85 0.07
N ALA A 40 -1.39 -0.88 -1.16
CA ALA A 40 -2.14 -1.40 -2.29
C ALA A 40 -2.41 -2.91 -2.13
N VAL A 41 -3.64 -3.31 -2.42
CA VAL A 41 -4.11 -4.70 -2.31
C VAL A 41 -4.36 -5.25 -3.70
N ASN A 42 -3.72 -6.37 -4.03
CA ASN A 42 -4.05 -7.10 -5.24
C ASN A 42 -5.36 -7.87 -5.05
N LEU A 43 -6.37 -7.53 -5.84
CA LEU A 43 -7.71 -8.11 -5.78
C LEU A 43 -7.70 -9.62 -6.07
N THR A 44 -6.80 -10.09 -6.94
CA THR A 44 -6.68 -11.52 -7.25
C THR A 44 -6.17 -12.32 -6.04
N ASP A 45 -5.12 -11.82 -5.38
CA ASP A 45 -4.56 -12.46 -4.18
C ASP A 45 -5.56 -12.41 -3.01
N PHE A 46 -6.28 -11.29 -2.87
CA PHE A 46 -7.31 -11.11 -1.85
C PHE A 46 -8.51 -12.05 -2.08
N ALA A 47 -9.00 -12.13 -3.31
CA ALA A 47 -10.09 -13.03 -3.68
C ALA A 47 -9.73 -14.49 -3.38
N TRP A 48 -8.51 -14.89 -3.73
CA TRP A 48 -8.02 -16.24 -3.43
C TRP A 48 -7.91 -16.47 -1.91
N ALA A 49 -7.42 -15.50 -1.14
CA ALA A 49 -7.27 -15.61 0.31
C ALA A 49 -8.60 -15.76 1.08
N ARG A 50 -9.67 -15.15 0.54
CA ARG A 50 -11.03 -15.19 1.10
C ARG A 50 -11.96 -16.15 0.35
N GLN A 51 -11.47 -16.83 -0.69
CA GLN A 51 -12.25 -17.70 -1.58
C GLN A 51 -13.49 -17.00 -2.16
N LEU A 52 -13.35 -15.72 -2.50
CA LEU A 52 -14.43 -14.91 -3.07
C LEU A 52 -14.53 -15.13 -4.58
N SER A 53 -15.76 -15.27 -5.07
CA SER A 53 -16.07 -15.22 -6.50
C SER A 53 -16.03 -13.77 -7.01
N ASN A 54 -15.95 -13.59 -8.33
CA ASN A 54 -15.99 -12.26 -8.95
C ASN A 54 -17.24 -11.46 -8.54
N GLU A 55 -18.38 -12.12 -8.32
CA GLU A 55 -19.61 -11.46 -7.89
C GLU A 55 -19.54 -10.92 -6.46
N GLY A 56 -18.79 -11.58 -5.56
CA GLY A 56 -18.51 -11.06 -4.22
C GLY A 56 -17.49 -9.92 -4.21
N LEU A 57 -16.70 -9.80 -5.28
CA LEU A 57 -15.62 -8.81 -5.42
C LEU A 57 -16.11 -7.47 -5.97
N LEU A 58 -17.04 -7.51 -6.94
CA LEU A 58 -17.66 -6.31 -7.52
C LEU A 58 -18.24 -5.33 -6.50
N PRO A 59 -19.06 -5.73 -5.51
CA PRO A 59 -19.60 -4.80 -4.52
C PRO A 59 -18.52 -4.20 -3.61
N LEU A 60 -17.35 -4.85 -3.50
CA LEU A 60 -16.22 -4.34 -2.73
C LEU A 60 -15.45 -3.25 -3.50
N THR A 61 -15.33 -3.38 -4.83
CA THR A 61 -14.62 -2.40 -5.67
C THR A 61 -15.47 -1.19 -6.05
N GLN A 62 -16.81 -1.34 -6.09
CA GLN A 62 -17.74 -0.26 -6.43
C GLN A 62 -17.97 0.76 -5.29
N GLN A 63 -17.29 0.63 -4.15
CA GLN A 63 -17.48 1.56 -3.04
C GLN A 63 -16.79 2.90 -3.29
N PRO A 64 -17.46 4.02 -2.94
CA PRO A 64 -16.88 5.35 -3.09
C PRO A 64 -15.67 5.50 -2.17
N GLY A 65 -14.54 5.97 -2.73
CA GLY A 65 -13.30 6.21 -1.99
C GLY A 65 -12.16 5.23 -2.29
N PHE A 66 -12.40 4.20 -3.12
CA PHE A 66 -11.33 3.34 -3.62
C PHE A 66 -10.87 3.74 -5.01
N ILE A 67 -9.55 3.67 -5.21
CA ILE A 67 -8.87 3.89 -6.48
C ILE A 67 -8.43 2.53 -6.99
N GLN A 68 -8.98 2.11 -8.14
CA GLN A 68 -8.59 0.86 -8.80
C GLN A 68 -7.58 1.15 -9.91
N ALA A 69 -6.43 0.48 -9.86
CA ALA A 69 -5.39 0.51 -10.88
C ALA A 69 -5.11 -0.94 -11.34
N GLY A 70 -5.80 -1.36 -12.42
CA GLY A 70 -5.77 -2.75 -12.89
C GLY A 70 -6.31 -3.71 -11.83
N ASN A 71 -5.46 -4.63 -11.37
CA ASN A 71 -5.79 -5.61 -10.33
C ASN A 71 -5.51 -5.10 -8.91
N ASN A 72 -4.93 -3.90 -8.76
CA ASN A 72 -4.62 -3.34 -7.46
C ASN A 72 -5.68 -2.32 -7.04
N LEU A 73 -6.10 -2.40 -5.79
CA LEU A 73 -6.99 -1.45 -5.16
C LEU A 73 -6.22 -0.65 -4.09
N LEU A 74 -6.49 0.64 -4.00
CA LEU A 74 -5.88 1.53 -3.03
C LEU A 74 -6.94 2.46 -2.42
N ASN A 75 -6.77 2.84 -1.15
CA ASN A 75 -7.64 3.79 -0.49
C ASN A 75 -7.26 5.24 -0.87
N ALA A 76 -8.22 6.11 -1.17
CA ALA A 76 -7.98 7.50 -1.55
C ALA A 76 -7.10 8.30 -0.57
N PRO A 77 -7.35 8.30 0.77
CA PRO A 77 -6.47 8.98 1.73
C PRO A 77 -5.05 8.41 1.76
N VAL A 78 -4.88 7.09 1.56
CA VAL A 78 -3.55 6.46 1.49
C VAL A 78 -2.83 6.89 0.21
N ALA A 79 -3.54 6.96 -0.91
CA ALA A 79 -3.00 7.47 -2.17
C ALA A 79 -2.57 8.93 -2.05
N ALA A 80 -3.37 9.78 -1.40
CA ALA A 80 -3.01 11.18 -1.14
C ALA A 80 -1.78 11.31 -0.24
N CYS A 81 -1.67 10.47 0.80
CA CYS A 81 -0.48 10.39 1.64
C CYS A 81 0.77 10.02 0.83
N TRP A 82 0.64 9.02 -0.06
CA TRP A 82 1.72 8.59 -0.94
C TRP A 82 2.12 9.67 -1.95
N GLN A 83 1.15 10.32 -2.57
CA GLN A 83 1.39 11.45 -3.47
C GLN A 83 2.13 12.56 -2.75
N ARG A 84 1.71 12.95 -1.54
CA ARG A 84 2.39 13.98 -0.76
C ARG A 84 3.82 13.56 -0.39
N LYS A 85 4.05 12.28 -0.09
CA LYS A 85 5.40 11.76 0.17
C LYS A 85 6.29 11.85 -1.07
N VAL A 86 5.78 11.49 -2.24
CA VAL A 86 6.52 11.61 -3.51
C VAL A 86 6.83 13.07 -3.80
N LEU A 87 5.84 13.97 -3.68
CA LEU A 87 6.03 15.41 -3.91
C LEU A 87 7.05 16.01 -2.94
N ASN A 88 7.00 15.66 -1.65
CA ASN A 88 7.99 16.12 -0.67
C ASN A 88 9.39 15.60 -1.01
N THR A 89 9.51 14.35 -1.44
CA THR A 89 10.81 13.77 -1.83
C THR A 89 11.36 14.47 -3.07
N LEU A 90 10.50 14.76 -4.06
CA LEU A 90 10.87 15.52 -5.25
C LEU A 90 11.25 16.97 -4.89
N ALA A 91 10.55 17.62 -3.98
CA ALA A 91 10.89 18.95 -3.50
C ALA A 91 12.27 18.97 -2.84
N THR A 92 12.55 18.03 -1.92
CA THR A 92 13.88 17.89 -1.31
C THR A 92 14.97 17.58 -2.35
N TYR A 93 14.66 16.76 -3.36
CA TYR A 93 15.61 16.48 -4.44
C TYR A 93 15.89 17.74 -5.28
N HIS A 94 14.85 18.50 -5.66
CA HIS A 94 15.00 19.75 -6.41
C HIS A 94 15.76 20.82 -5.60
N GLU A 95 15.58 20.87 -4.28
CA GLU A 95 16.37 21.74 -3.39
C GLU A 95 17.85 21.34 -3.36
N GLN A 96 18.15 20.03 -3.40
CA GLN A 96 19.52 19.51 -3.38
C GLN A 96 20.22 19.66 -4.73
N HIS A 97 19.49 19.60 -5.86
CA HIS A 97 20.03 19.58 -7.23
C HIS A 97 19.29 20.60 -8.11
N GLN A 98 19.45 21.90 -7.82
CA GLN A 98 18.79 23.02 -8.53
C GLN A 98 19.24 23.19 -9.99
N ASP A 99 20.42 22.70 -10.37
CA ASP A 99 21.04 22.92 -11.69
C ASP A 99 20.87 21.76 -12.68
N GLU A 100 20.26 20.63 -12.28
CA GLU A 100 19.88 19.57 -13.20
C GLU A 100 18.40 19.71 -13.60
N PRO A 101 18.05 19.66 -14.91
CA PRO A 101 16.65 19.53 -15.31
C PRO A 101 16.12 18.23 -14.72
N GLY A 102 15.16 18.35 -13.80
CA GLY A 102 14.77 17.31 -12.84
C GLY A 102 14.54 15.91 -13.44
N PRO A 103 14.70 14.86 -12.61
CA PRO A 103 14.70 13.48 -13.08
C PRO A 103 13.38 13.16 -13.79
N GLY A 104 13.47 12.66 -15.03
CA GLY A 104 12.30 12.26 -15.82
C GLY A 104 11.39 11.27 -15.07
N ALA A 105 10.10 11.24 -15.42
CA ALA A 105 9.08 10.44 -14.73
C ALA A 105 9.45 8.95 -14.56
N SER A 106 10.24 8.39 -15.49
CA SER A 106 10.77 7.03 -15.44
C SER A 106 11.96 6.86 -14.47
N ALA A 107 12.77 7.89 -14.25
CA ALA A 107 13.87 7.87 -13.29
C ALA A 107 13.39 7.90 -11.83
N CYS A 108 12.27 8.56 -11.55
CA CYS A 108 11.65 8.57 -10.22
C CYS A 108 11.29 7.14 -9.73
N VAL A 109 11.04 6.20 -10.65
CA VAL A 109 10.74 4.79 -10.35
C VAL A 109 12.02 3.93 -10.17
N VAL A 110 13.18 4.43 -10.62
CA VAL A 110 14.46 3.71 -10.73
C VAL A 110 15.46 4.04 -9.61
N TRP A 111 15.16 4.98 -8.71
CA TRP A 111 16.01 5.29 -7.53
C TRP A 111 15.96 4.18 -6.45
N ARG A 112 16.44 2.99 -6.78
CA ARG A 112 16.30 1.74 -6.01
C ARG A 112 17.34 1.57 -4.89
N CYS A 113 18.31 2.47 -4.72
CA CYS A 113 19.43 2.26 -3.79
C CYS A 113 19.33 2.99 -2.43
N GLN A 114 18.57 4.09 -2.27
CA GLN A 114 18.37 4.69 -0.94
C GLN A 114 17.07 4.24 -0.22
N TRP A 115 16.19 3.52 -0.92
CA TRP A 115 14.89 3.10 -0.38
C TRP A 115 14.95 1.94 0.63
N LYS A 116 16.10 1.27 0.79
CA LYS A 116 16.26 0.17 1.76
C LYS A 116 16.21 0.62 3.21
N THR A 117 16.55 1.88 3.49
CA THR A 117 16.60 2.43 4.86
C THR A 117 15.24 2.97 5.33
N MET A 118 14.34 3.31 4.40
CA MET A 118 13.05 3.95 4.72
C MET A 118 11.87 2.97 4.81
N ARG A 119 12.15 1.65 4.88
CA ARG A 119 11.15 0.62 5.25
C ARG A 119 10.89 0.59 6.77
N TRP A 120 11.56 1.45 7.54
CA TRP A 120 11.49 1.46 9.01
C TRP A 120 10.84 2.69 9.65
N CYS A 121 10.51 3.76 8.92
CA CYS A 121 9.84 4.96 9.48
C CYS A 121 8.31 4.95 9.33
N CYS A 122 7.71 3.76 9.31
CA CYS A 122 6.45 3.55 10.01
C CYS A 122 6.83 2.65 11.20
N CYS A 123 7.31 3.32 12.25
CA CYS A 123 7.18 3.01 13.67
C CYS A 123 6.83 4.37 14.28
#